data_AF-A0AAU6D526-F1
#
_entry.id   AF-A0AAU6D526-F1
#
_cell.length_a   1.000
_cell.length_b   1.000
_cell.length_c   1.000
_cell.angle_alpha   90.00
_cell.angle_beta   90.00
_cell.angle_gamma   90.00
#
_symmetry.space_group_name_H-M   'P 1'
#
loop_
_entity.id
_entity.type
_entity.pdbx_description
1 polymer ?
#
loop_
_entity_poly.entity_id
_entity_poly.type
_entity_poly.pdbx_seq_one_letter_code
_entity_poly.pdbx_strand_id
1 'polypeptide(L)'
;MTHGPTAATTRRLLAALAAAPESSDCPAVTALHEATGNIRAFLTAADQDDIPAIPAAVLHQWRCDLDRHHQDLEHNHPQAWARWRVPGTWLDSHLRLRSLIAHEVGKAYWDDIPDIRYDAIDIERYLWGAR
;
A
#
# COMPACT_ATOMS: atom_id res chain seq x y z
N MET A 1 -17.47 -11.16 -17.51
CA MET A 1 -17.90 -11.12 -16.10
C MET A 1 -17.47 -9.76 -15.58
N THR A 2 -18.42 -8.85 -15.37
CA THR A 2 -18.16 -7.50 -14.83
C THR A 2 -18.08 -7.60 -13.32
N HIS A 3 -16.92 -7.34 -12.70
CA HIS A 3 -16.83 -7.34 -11.23
C HIS A 3 -17.70 -6.24 -10.62
N GLY A 4 -17.98 -6.39 -9.32
CA GLY A 4 -18.69 -5.37 -8.56
C GLY A 4 -17.89 -4.06 -8.46
N PRO A 5 -18.58 -2.90 -8.38
CA PRO A 5 -17.97 -1.57 -8.27
C PRO A 5 -16.99 -1.41 -7.09
N THR A 6 -17.08 -2.30 -6.10
CA THR A 6 -16.19 -2.36 -4.94
C THR A 6 -14.74 -2.68 -5.30
N ALA A 7 -14.48 -3.70 -6.14
CA ALA A 7 -13.10 -4.12 -6.46
C ALA A 7 -12.31 -3.02 -7.19
N ALA A 8 -12.95 -2.35 -8.16
CA ALA A 8 -12.36 -1.23 -8.88
C ALA A 8 -12.10 -0.03 -7.96
N THR A 9 -13.04 0.26 -7.04
CA THR A 9 -12.86 1.31 -6.03
C THR A 9 -11.66 1.02 -5.12
N THR A 10 -11.56 -0.21 -4.60
CA THR A 10 -10.42 -0.64 -3.76
C THR A 10 -9.10 -0.49 -4.49
N ARG A 11 -8.99 -0.97 -5.74
CA ARG A 11 -7.75 -0.83 -6.55
C ARG A 11 -7.32 0.62 -6.70
N ARG A 12 -8.26 1.52 -7.02
CA ARG A 12 -7.98 2.96 -7.19
C ARG A 12 -7.54 3.63 -5.88
N LEU A 13 -8.19 3.28 -4.77
CA LEU A 13 -7.83 3.81 -3.45
C LEU A 13 -6.44 3.31 -3.00
N LEU A 14 -6.14 2.03 -3.21
CA LEU A 14 -4.80 1.48 -2.97
C LEU A 14 -3.75 2.19 -3.82
N ALA A 15 -4.03 2.44 -5.10
CA ALA A 15 -3.11 3.12 -6.00
C ALA A 15 -2.88 4.59 -5.60
N ALA A 16 -3.92 5.25 -5.08
CA ALA A 16 -3.82 6.61 -4.53
C ALA A 16 -2.95 6.63 -3.26
N LEU A 17 -3.11 5.66 -2.37
CA LEU A 17 -2.27 5.53 -1.17
C LEU A 17 -0.81 5.24 -1.52
N ALA A 18 -0.53 4.58 -2.64
CA ALA A 18 0.82 4.30 -3.13
C ALA A 18 1.44 5.46 -3.94
N ALA A 19 0.82 6.65 -3.97
CA ALA A 19 1.35 7.79 -4.72
C ALA A 19 2.60 8.37 -4.07
N ALA A 20 3.67 8.54 -4.85
CA ALA A 20 4.90 9.21 -4.42
C ALA A 20 4.70 10.74 -4.35
N PRO A 21 5.43 11.47 -3.48
CA PRO A 21 5.49 12.93 -3.52
C PRO A 21 6.17 13.43 -4.81
N GLU A 22 5.82 14.66 -5.20
CA GLU A 22 6.21 15.26 -6.49
C GLU A 22 7.73 15.43 -6.65
N SER A 23 8.48 15.65 -5.56
CA SER A 23 9.95 15.63 -5.59
C SER A 23 10.54 15.50 -4.18
N SER A 24 11.71 14.88 -4.10
CA SER A 24 12.53 14.80 -2.89
C SER A 24 13.99 14.59 -3.25
N ASP A 25 14.88 15.36 -2.63
CA ASP A 25 16.33 15.22 -2.78
C ASP A 25 16.92 14.17 -1.81
N CYS A 26 16.07 13.44 -1.07
CA CYS A 26 16.49 12.44 -0.09
C CYS A 26 16.55 11.03 -0.71
N PRO A 27 17.72 10.36 -0.77
CA PRO A 27 17.84 9.04 -1.40
C PRO A 27 16.95 7.95 -0.79
N ALA A 28 16.71 7.97 0.52
CA ALA A 28 15.81 7.02 1.17
C ALA A 28 14.34 7.22 0.73
N VAL A 29 13.96 8.46 0.39
CA VAL A 29 12.65 8.75 -0.20
C VAL A 29 12.58 8.23 -1.62
N THR A 30 13.66 8.30 -2.40
CA THR A 30 13.74 7.70 -3.74
C THR A 30 13.54 6.19 -3.69
N ALA A 31 14.16 5.48 -2.73
CA ALA A 31 13.96 4.04 -2.59
C ALA A 31 12.49 3.69 -2.22
N LEU A 32 11.87 4.48 -1.34
CA LEU A 32 10.45 4.33 -1.01
C LEU A 32 9.55 4.69 -2.21
N HIS A 33 9.95 5.64 -3.07
CA HIS A 33 9.25 5.93 -4.33
C HIS A 33 9.27 4.73 -5.27
N GLU A 34 10.41 4.07 -5.44
CA GLU A 34 10.51 2.90 -6.31
C GLU A 34 9.62 1.77 -5.81
N ALA A 35 9.67 1.46 -4.51
CA ALA A 35 8.84 0.44 -3.90
C ALA A 35 7.33 0.74 -4.08
N THR A 36 6.89 1.96 -3.79
CA THR A 36 5.49 2.37 -3.95
C THR A 36 5.06 2.52 -5.41
N GLY A 37 5.98 2.90 -6.29
CA GLY A 37 5.79 2.92 -7.75
C GLY A 37 5.49 1.54 -8.30
N ASN A 38 6.19 0.50 -7.84
CA ASN A 38 5.93 -0.89 -8.23
C ASN A 38 4.54 -1.37 -7.78
N ILE A 39 4.13 -1.02 -6.55
CA ILE A 39 2.78 -1.31 -6.05
C ILE A 39 1.73 -0.62 -6.93
N ARG A 40 1.93 0.67 -7.21
CA ARG A 40 1.01 1.45 -8.04
C ARG A 40 0.92 0.93 -9.48
N ALA A 41 2.05 0.52 -10.07
CA ALA A 41 2.09 -0.06 -11.41
C ALA A 41 1.29 -1.38 -11.45
N PHE A 42 1.48 -2.25 -10.46
CA PHE A 42 0.71 -3.48 -10.32
C PHE A 42 -0.79 -3.20 -10.19
N LEU A 43 -1.19 -2.27 -9.33
CA LEU A 43 -2.60 -1.94 -9.11
C LEU A 43 -3.25 -1.31 -10.36
N THR A 44 -2.49 -0.53 -11.12
CA THR A 44 -2.95 0.07 -12.37
C THR A 44 -3.16 -1.00 -13.45
N ALA A 45 -2.19 -1.92 -13.61
CA ALA A 45 -2.32 -3.06 -14.50
C ALA A 45 -3.50 -3.96 -14.07
N ALA A 46 -3.64 -4.22 -12.78
CA ALA A 46 -4.76 -4.99 -12.23
C ALA A 46 -6.13 -4.33 -12.48
N ASP A 47 -6.20 -2.99 -12.54
CA ASP A 47 -7.44 -2.29 -12.91
C ASP A 47 -7.72 -2.37 -14.42
N GLN A 48 -6.67 -2.29 -15.26
CA GLN A 48 -6.78 -2.39 -16.73
C GLN A 48 -7.15 -3.79 -17.20
N ASP A 49 -6.50 -4.81 -16.64
CA ASP A 49 -6.66 -6.23 -16.99
C ASP A 49 -7.75 -6.92 -16.16
N ASP A 50 -8.40 -6.17 -15.28
CA ASP A 50 -9.51 -6.62 -14.45
C ASP A 50 -9.20 -7.82 -13.54
N ILE A 51 -8.00 -7.79 -12.95
CA ILE A 51 -7.48 -8.83 -12.07
C ILE A 51 -8.28 -8.82 -10.75
N PRO A 52 -8.89 -9.95 -10.34
CA PRO A 52 -9.83 -9.99 -9.21
C PRO A 52 -9.17 -9.99 -7.82
N ALA A 53 -7.91 -10.40 -7.73
CA ALA A 53 -7.23 -10.64 -6.47
C ALA A 53 -5.72 -10.38 -6.54
N ILE A 54 -5.12 -10.21 -5.37
CA ILE A 54 -3.67 -10.10 -5.19
C ILE A 54 -3.17 -11.41 -4.60
N PRO A 55 -2.15 -12.07 -5.20
CA PRO A 55 -1.52 -13.22 -4.57
C PRO A 55 -0.92 -12.85 -3.21
N ALA A 56 -1.14 -13.69 -2.20
CA ALA A 56 -0.65 -13.45 -0.84
C ALA A 56 0.88 -13.28 -0.80
N ALA A 57 1.61 -13.99 -1.67
CA ALA A 57 3.05 -13.84 -1.82
C ALA A 57 3.47 -12.44 -2.32
N VAL A 58 2.72 -11.87 -3.26
CA VAL A 58 2.95 -10.50 -3.76
C VAL A 58 2.69 -9.48 -2.65
N LEU A 59 1.59 -9.64 -1.92
CA LEU A 59 1.25 -8.76 -0.81
C LEU A 59 2.28 -8.84 0.33
N HIS A 60 2.77 -10.04 0.63
CA HIS A 60 3.84 -10.26 1.59
C HIS A 60 5.15 -9.59 1.16
N GLN A 61 5.50 -9.68 -0.13
CA GLN A 61 6.67 -8.98 -0.66
C GLN A 61 6.55 -7.46 -0.48
N TRP A 62 5.41 -6.87 -0.83
CA TRP A 62 5.17 -5.44 -0.62
C TRP A 62 5.30 -5.04 0.83
N ARG A 63 4.77 -5.84 1.76
CA ARG A 63 4.92 -5.61 3.20
C ARG A 63 6.39 -5.51 3.59
N CYS A 64 7.19 -6.52 3.22
CA CYS A 64 8.61 -6.58 3.55
C CYS A 64 9.39 -5.38 2.99
N ASP A 65 9.11 -5.00 1.74
CA ASP A 65 9.76 -3.85 1.11
C ASP A 65 9.39 -2.54 1.79
N LEU A 66 8.10 -2.32 2.05
CA LEU A 66 7.64 -1.13 2.77
C LEU A 66 8.21 -1.07 4.20
N ASP A 67 8.21 -2.19 4.95
CA ASP A 67 8.78 -2.25 6.30
C ASP A 67 10.25 -1.84 6.29
N ARG A 68 11.04 -2.41 5.36
CA ARG A 68 12.46 -2.11 5.20
C ARG A 68 12.71 -0.64 4.88
N HIS A 69 12.01 -0.08 3.91
CA HIS A 69 12.23 1.32 3.50
C HIS A 69 11.73 2.33 4.53
N HIS A 70 10.62 2.04 5.24
CA HIS A 70 10.17 2.90 6.34
C HIS A 70 11.15 2.89 7.51
N GLN A 71 11.68 1.71 7.90
CA GLN A 71 12.68 1.60 8.95
C GLN A 71 13.97 2.35 8.60
N ASP A 72 14.43 2.23 7.34
CA ASP A 72 15.59 2.97 6.84
C ASP A 72 15.36 4.50 6.93
N LEU A 73 14.19 4.98 6.47
CA LEU A 73 13.84 6.40 6.53
C LEU A 73 13.75 6.90 7.99
N GLU A 74 13.15 6.13 8.88
CA GLU A 74 13.01 6.48 10.30
C GLU A 74 14.37 6.55 11.01
N HIS A 75 15.24 5.56 10.75
CA HIS A 75 16.51 5.43 11.46
C HIS A 75 17.60 6.34 10.90
N ASN A 76 17.75 6.37 9.58
CA ASN A 76 18.87 7.05 8.91
C ASN A 76 18.51 8.48 8.48
N HIS A 77 17.22 8.82 8.41
CA HIS A 77 16.74 10.14 8.00
C HIS A 77 15.62 10.70 8.91
N PRO A 78 15.85 10.81 10.23
CA PRO A 78 14.80 11.14 11.20
C PRO A 78 14.15 12.51 10.98
N GLN A 79 14.85 13.47 10.37
CA GLN A 79 14.28 14.78 10.02
C GLN A 79 13.25 14.68 8.88
N ALA A 80 13.56 13.88 7.86
CA ALA A 80 12.65 13.59 6.75
C ALA A 80 11.42 12.82 7.24
N TRP A 81 11.65 11.80 8.08
CA TRP A 81 10.59 11.06 8.77
C TRP A 81 9.66 11.99 9.56
N ALA A 82 10.23 12.83 10.43
CA ALA A 82 9.44 13.74 11.27
C ALA A 82 8.63 14.75 10.43
N ARG A 83 9.21 15.26 9.33
CA ARG A 83 8.56 16.21 8.43
C ARG A 83 7.35 15.60 7.75
N TRP A 84 7.45 14.36 7.28
CA TRP A 84 6.41 13.78 6.44
C TRP A 84 5.49 12.81 7.16
N ARG A 85 5.77 12.32 8.36
CA ARG A 85 4.84 11.39 9.05
C ARG A 85 3.54 12.01 9.55
N VAL A 86 3.34 13.33 9.38
CA VAL A 86 2.16 14.06 9.85
C VAL A 86 0.94 13.77 8.97
N PRO A 87 -0.30 13.85 9.51
CA PRO A 87 -1.51 13.49 8.75
C PRO A 87 -1.66 14.26 7.42
N GLY A 88 -2.13 13.56 6.38
CA GLY A 88 -2.43 14.15 5.07
C GLY A 88 -1.23 14.35 4.15
N THR A 89 -0.05 13.92 4.57
CA THR A 89 1.13 13.87 3.70
C THR A 89 1.19 12.55 2.91
N TRP A 90 2.14 12.49 1.98
CA TRP A 90 2.45 11.27 1.25
C TRP A 90 2.90 10.13 2.19
N LEU A 91 3.76 10.41 3.19
CA LEU A 91 4.27 9.37 4.09
C LEU A 91 3.17 8.88 5.04
N ASP A 92 2.24 9.73 5.50
CA ASP A 92 1.04 9.26 6.22
C ASP A 92 0.23 8.27 5.35
N SER A 93 0.02 8.61 4.08
CA SER A 93 -0.69 7.73 3.13
C SER A 93 0.03 6.39 2.96
N HIS A 94 1.36 6.38 2.89
CA HIS A 94 2.16 5.15 2.77
C HIS A 94 2.15 4.33 4.06
N LEU A 95 2.14 4.97 5.24
CA LEU A 95 2.02 4.29 6.52
C LEU A 95 0.63 3.63 6.69
N ARG A 96 -0.43 4.26 6.17
CA ARG A 96 -1.76 3.66 6.09
C ARG A 96 -1.79 2.47 5.14
N LEU A 97 -1.19 2.59 3.95
CA LEU A 97 -1.03 1.49 2.99
C LEU A 97 -0.31 0.30 3.64
N ARG A 98 0.83 0.57 4.28
CA ARG A 98 1.61 -0.44 5.01
C ARG A 98 0.76 -1.15 6.07
N SER A 99 -0.02 -0.40 6.84
CA SER A 99 -0.87 -0.95 7.90
C SER A 99 -1.98 -1.85 7.34
N LEU A 100 -2.62 -1.43 6.23
CA LEU A 100 -3.61 -2.21 5.51
C LEU A 100 -3.00 -3.52 4.95
N ILE A 101 -1.85 -3.43 4.28
CA ILE A 101 -1.12 -4.58 3.73
C ILE A 101 -0.76 -5.56 4.85
N ALA A 102 -0.23 -5.08 5.97
CA ALA A 102 0.13 -5.93 7.10
C ALA A 102 -1.07 -6.66 7.68
N HIS A 103 -2.23 -6.01 7.74
CA HIS A 103 -3.47 -6.64 8.17
C HIS A 103 -3.94 -7.74 7.22
N GLU A 104 -4.00 -7.46 5.92
CA GLU A 104 -4.47 -8.42 4.93
C GLU A 104 -3.52 -9.61 4.79
N VAL A 105 -2.20 -9.41 4.92
CA VAL A 105 -1.22 -10.51 5.05
C VAL A 105 -1.50 -11.35 6.30
N GLY A 106 -1.79 -10.71 7.44
CA GLY A 106 -2.14 -11.40 8.67
C GLY A 106 -3.39 -12.27 8.53
N LYS A 107 -4.46 -11.72 7.94
CA LYS A 107 -5.69 -12.48 7.64
C LYS A 107 -5.41 -13.66 6.72
N ALA A 108 -4.75 -13.41 5.58
CA ALA A 108 -4.46 -14.47 4.61
C ALA A 108 -3.61 -15.60 5.20
N TYR A 109 -2.66 -15.27 6.08
CA TYR A 109 -1.87 -16.26 6.79
C TYR A 109 -2.71 -17.09 7.77
N TRP A 110 -3.57 -16.46 8.57
CA TRP A 110 -4.42 -17.16 9.54
C TRP A 110 -5.51 -18.01 8.89
N ASP A 111 -6.01 -17.57 7.73
CA ASP A 111 -7.11 -18.23 7.00
C ASP A 111 -6.61 -19.17 5.90
N ASP A 112 -5.29 -19.37 5.76
CA ASP A 112 -4.64 -20.16 4.69
C ASP A 112 -5.09 -19.77 3.27
N ILE A 113 -5.32 -18.47 3.03
CA ILE A 113 -5.83 -17.94 1.76
C ILE A 113 -4.65 -17.64 0.80
N PRO A 114 -4.61 -18.25 -0.40
CA PRO A 114 -3.54 -18.01 -1.36
C PRO A 114 -3.65 -16.66 -2.08
N ASP A 115 -4.87 -16.12 -2.23
CA ASP A 115 -5.17 -14.90 -2.98
C ASP A 115 -6.20 -14.03 -2.24
N ILE A 116 -5.90 -12.74 -2.12
CA ILE A 116 -6.75 -11.77 -1.41
C ILE A 116 -7.55 -10.98 -2.43
N ARG A 117 -8.87 -11.14 -2.41
CA ARG A 117 -9.76 -10.46 -3.35
C ARG A 117 -9.91 -8.98 -3.01
N TYR A 118 -9.89 -8.11 -4.02
CA TYR A 118 -10.03 -6.67 -3.82
C TYR A 118 -11.38 -6.26 -3.19
N ASP A 119 -12.45 -7.01 -3.49
CA ASP A 119 -13.79 -6.76 -2.92
C ASP A 119 -13.92 -7.19 -1.45
N ALA A 120 -12.96 -7.97 -0.93
CA ALA A 120 -12.91 -8.41 0.46
C ALA A 120 -12.00 -7.53 1.34
N ILE A 121 -11.27 -6.57 0.76
CA ILE A 121 -10.44 -5.62 1.49
C ILE A 121 -11.32 -4.47 1.96
N ASP A 122 -11.51 -4.36 3.28
CA ASP A 122 -12.27 -3.28 3.92
C ASP A 122 -11.45 -1.99 4.00
N ILE A 123 -11.17 -1.38 2.85
CA ILE A 123 -10.30 -0.21 2.74
C ILE A 123 -10.88 1.03 3.45
N GLU A 124 -12.21 1.14 3.54
CA GLU A 124 -12.87 2.28 4.20
C GLU A 124 -12.55 2.31 5.69
N ARG A 125 -12.57 1.16 6.37
CA ARG A 125 -12.16 1.04 7.78
C ARG A 125 -10.74 1.56 8.01
N TYR A 126 -9.82 1.33 7.05
CA TYR A 126 -8.43 1.78 7.16
C TYR A 126 -8.22 3.25 6.82
N LEU A 127 -9.05 3.82 5.94
CA LEU A 127 -8.96 5.23 5.58
C LEU A 127 -9.60 6.14 6.63
N TRP A 128 -10.73 5.72 7.20
CA TRP A 128 -11.59 6.58 8.03
C TRP A 128 -11.64 6.19 9.50
N GLY A 129 -11.00 5.08 9.88
CA GLY A 129 -11.12 4.48 11.20
C GLY A 129 -12.45 3.74 11.36
N ALA A 130 -12.45 2.65 12.14
CA ALA A 130 -13.69 2.02 12.56
C ALA A 130 -14.50 3.04 13.37
N ARG A 131 -15.65 3.47 12.84
CA ARG A 131 -16.64 4.21 13.62
C ARG A 131 -17.32 3.29 14.62
#